data_AF-A0AA89BQY8-F1
#
_entry.id   AF-A0AA89BQY8-F1
#
_cell.length_a   1.000
_cell.length_b   1.000
_cell.length_c   1.000
_cell.angle_alpha   90.00
_cell.angle_beta   90.00
_cell.angle_gamma   90.00
#
_symmetry.space_group_name_H-M   'P 1'
#
loop_
_entity.id
_entity.type
_entity.pdbx_description
1 polymer ?
#
loop_
_entity_poly.entity_id
_entity_poly.type
_entity_poly.pdbx_seq_one_letter_code
_entity_poly.pdbx_strand_id
1 'polypeptide(L)'
;FQLKIRRMQGLLTLVYVRRRDLPSYTNIESEFTRAGWGGWWGNKGGVSVRFEVNGTKVIFVNCHLAAHRNNVKERLEDYDTILATQFFKDNDTDNILDHDMVFWLGDLNFRVDDFSREEVESHIAKKLYDPLLEKDQLLDCMKKELILVNFKEGHIKFPPTYKFDKGTDIYDSSQQRRVPAWCDRILWNVDEATFVNVDITVEQTRYTSLIEYTDSDHKPVIGTFDLQVCAHPVSPAIVTFYLPCKLYINQENEIRYKMNKDKKRSSSSWDWIGLYKEDFTHLRKYESYTYAKANAEDKKNGVTLTLSRSMMAVLPGNYYLCYISQYKDTLLGMSQLITVRMILLFICTHIYFKKKGRIIADCK
;
A
#
# COMPACT_ATOMS: atom_id res chain seq x y z
N PHE A 1 -3.34 -8.76 -1.85
CA PHE A 1 -2.87 -8.14 -3.10
C PHE A 1 -1.92 -7.02 -2.72
N GLN A 2 -0.71 -6.97 -3.28
CA GLN A 2 0.25 -5.91 -2.95
C GLN A 2 -0.17 -4.62 -3.65
N LEU A 3 -0.56 -3.60 -2.89
CA LEU A 3 -0.99 -2.31 -3.42
C LEU A 3 0.21 -1.43 -3.75
N LYS A 4 1.16 -1.31 -2.81
CA LYS A 4 2.37 -0.49 -2.97
C LYS A 4 3.46 -0.97 -2.03
N ILE A 5 4.70 -0.77 -2.45
CA ILE A 5 5.90 -0.92 -1.63
C ILE A 5 6.71 0.35 -1.74
N ARG A 6 7.19 0.87 -0.61
CA ARG A 6 8.16 1.97 -0.55
C ARG A 6 9.29 1.63 0.40
N ARG A 7 10.52 1.87 -0.03
CA ARG A 7 11.73 1.58 0.74
C ARG A 7 12.69 2.76 0.70
N MET A 8 13.33 3.04 1.83
CA MET A 8 14.47 3.93 1.95
C MET A 8 15.51 3.29 2.88
N GLN A 9 16.62 2.78 2.31
CA GLN A 9 17.62 2.00 3.04
C GLN A 9 17.00 0.88 3.90
N GLY A 10 16.98 1.03 5.23
CA GLY A 10 16.40 0.07 6.18
C GLY A 10 14.91 0.29 6.47
N LEU A 11 14.34 1.44 6.10
CA LEU A 11 12.90 1.72 6.22
C LEU A 11 12.12 1.07 5.08
N LEU A 12 11.08 0.34 5.41
CA LEU A 12 10.22 -0.37 4.46
C LEU A 12 8.75 -0.25 4.87
N THR A 13 7.91 0.16 3.93
CA THR A 13 6.45 0.12 4.05
C THR A 13 5.87 -0.78 2.97
N LEU A 14 5.07 -1.75 3.40
CA LEU A 14 4.35 -2.68 2.55
C LEU A 14 2.85 -2.47 2.77
N VAL A 15 2.10 -2.18 1.72
CA VAL A 15 0.64 -2.04 1.80
C VAL A 15 -0.02 -3.16 1.01
N TYR A 16 -0.89 -3.91 1.69
CA TYR A 16 -1.66 -5.00 1.11
C TYR A 16 -3.15 -4.75 1.28
N VAL A 17 -3.93 -5.09 0.25
CA VAL A 17 -5.39 -5.03 0.26
C VAL A 17 -6.00 -6.38 -0.12
N ARG A 18 -7.24 -6.62 0.30
CA ARG A 18 -8.00 -7.78 -0.20
C ARG A 18 -8.27 -7.58 -1.69
N ARG A 19 -8.05 -8.63 -2.50
CA ARG A 19 -8.17 -8.52 -3.96
C ARG A 19 -9.55 -8.06 -4.41
N ARG A 20 -10.61 -8.55 -3.78
CA ARG A 20 -11.99 -8.19 -4.10
C ARG A 20 -12.29 -6.69 -3.90
N ASP A 21 -11.52 -6.03 -3.04
CA ASP A 21 -11.68 -4.60 -2.72
C ASP A 21 -10.76 -3.72 -3.60
N LEU A 22 -9.89 -4.30 -4.43
CA LEU A 22 -8.93 -3.57 -5.27
C LEU A 22 -9.55 -2.44 -6.11
N PRO A 23 -10.76 -2.59 -6.71
CA PRO A 23 -11.40 -1.50 -7.46
C PRO A 23 -11.76 -0.26 -6.63
N SER A 24 -11.81 -0.38 -5.30
CA SER A 24 -12.10 0.73 -4.38
C SER A 24 -10.88 1.63 -4.16
N TYR A 25 -9.67 1.15 -4.49
CA TYR A 25 -8.41 1.85 -4.23
C TYR A 25 -7.92 2.58 -5.48
N THR A 26 -7.72 3.89 -5.36
CA THR A 26 -7.25 4.75 -6.46
C THR A 26 -6.16 5.73 -6.00
N ASN A 27 -5.55 6.48 -6.93
CA ASN A 27 -4.60 7.55 -6.61
C ASN A 27 -3.45 7.12 -5.67
N ILE A 28 -2.80 5.99 -6.01
CA ILE A 28 -1.81 5.31 -5.17
C ILE A 28 -0.41 5.86 -5.40
N GLU A 29 0.09 6.63 -4.46
CA GLU A 29 1.40 7.29 -4.51
C GLU A 29 2.25 6.93 -3.30
N SER A 30 3.55 7.21 -3.38
CA SER A 30 4.47 6.91 -2.28
C SER A 30 5.70 7.79 -2.36
N GLU A 31 6.08 8.41 -1.26
CA GLU A 31 7.25 9.27 -1.19
C GLU A 31 8.29 8.81 -0.16
N PHE A 32 9.46 9.45 -0.17
CA PHE A 32 10.45 9.27 0.89
C PHE A 32 11.22 10.57 1.16
N THR A 33 11.70 10.70 2.38
CA THR A 33 12.56 11.80 2.83
C THR A 33 13.75 11.22 3.57
N ARG A 34 14.96 11.67 3.20
CA ARG A 34 16.18 11.41 3.96
C ARG A 34 16.39 12.56 4.93
N ALA A 35 16.64 12.26 6.20
CA ALA A 35 16.88 13.27 7.23
C ALA A 35 18.28 13.16 7.88
N GLY A 36 19.00 12.05 7.70
CA GLY A 36 20.35 11.89 8.25
C GLY A 36 21.36 12.85 7.63
N TRP A 37 22.23 13.45 8.46
CA TRP A 37 23.32 14.36 8.04
C TRP A 37 22.83 15.51 7.13
N GLY A 38 21.77 16.22 7.54
CA GLY A 38 21.20 17.32 6.74
C GLY A 38 20.59 16.85 5.42
N GLY A 39 20.02 15.64 5.40
CA GLY A 39 19.36 15.04 4.23
C GLY A 39 20.27 14.26 3.26
N TRP A 40 21.59 14.29 3.46
CA TRP A 40 22.54 13.60 2.59
C TRP A 40 22.58 12.09 2.80
N TRP A 41 22.28 11.62 4.01
CA TRP A 41 22.39 10.22 4.40
C TRP A 41 21.01 9.63 4.77
N GLY A 42 20.65 8.50 4.15
CA GLY A 42 19.29 7.94 4.20
C GLY A 42 18.99 6.95 5.32
N ASN A 43 19.74 6.95 6.43
CA ASN A 43 19.49 6.04 7.56
C ASN A 43 18.43 6.55 8.56
N LYS A 44 17.98 7.80 8.38
CA LYS A 44 16.93 8.49 9.14
C LYS A 44 16.01 9.21 8.17
N GLY A 45 14.77 9.45 8.59
CA GLY A 45 13.72 10.09 7.79
C GLY A 45 12.46 9.24 7.70
N GLY A 46 11.75 9.30 6.58
CA GLY A 46 10.44 8.67 6.46
C GLY A 46 10.12 8.18 5.05
N VAL A 47 9.26 7.18 4.97
CA VAL A 47 8.62 6.71 3.73
C VAL A 47 7.12 6.79 3.90
N SER A 48 6.41 7.18 2.86
CA SER A 48 4.96 7.24 2.87
C SER A 48 4.34 6.42 1.75
N VAL A 49 3.12 5.96 1.99
CA VAL A 49 2.22 5.44 0.97
C VAL A 49 0.86 6.07 1.18
N ARG A 50 0.34 6.72 0.15
CA ARG A 50 -1.01 7.28 0.12
C ARG A 50 -1.87 6.59 -0.92
N PHE A 51 -3.17 6.58 -0.68
CA PHE A 51 -4.18 6.10 -1.62
C PHE A 51 -5.53 6.73 -1.27
N GLU A 52 -6.47 6.66 -2.20
CA GLU A 52 -7.88 6.93 -1.94
C GLU A 52 -8.64 5.62 -1.90
N VAL A 53 -9.45 5.43 -0.86
CA VAL A 53 -10.41 4.34 -0.76
C VAL A 53 -11.82 4.94 -0.78
N ASN A 54 -12.60 4.64 -1.81
CA ASN A 54 -13.93 5.23 -2.02
C ASN A 54 -13.95 6.78 -2.03
N GLY A 55 -12.84 7.40 -2.41
CA GLY A 55 -12.66 8.85 -2.40
C GLY A 55 -12.18 9.42 -1.06
N THR A 56 -12.13 8.62 0.01
CA THR A 56 -11.46 8.99 1.26
C THR A 56 -9.95 8.83 1.10
N LYS A 57 -9.20 9.91 1.28
CA LYS A 57 -7.76 10.03 1.13
C LYS A 57 -7.07 9.58 2.41
N VAL A 58 -6.28 8.52 2.29
CA VAL A 58 -5.58 7.90 3.42
C VAL A 58 -4.08 7.89 3.13
N ILE A 59 -3.28 8.23 4.12
CA ILE A 59 -1.82 8.15 4.06
C ILE A 59 -1.24 7.44 5.28
N PHE A 60 -0.26 6.59 5.03
CA PHE A 60 0.59 5.98 6.06
C PHE A 60 2.00 6.53 5.93
N VAL A 61 2.51 7.15 6.97
CA VAL A 61 3.89 7.63 7.11
C VAL A 61 4.61 6.71 8.08
N ASN A 62 5.68 6.06 7.62
CA ASN A 62 6.57 5.24 8.43
C ASN A 62 7.93 5.94 8.55
N CYS A 63 8.37 6.23 9.77
CA CYS A 63 9.60 6.98 10.02
C CYS A 63 10.59 6.26 10.94
N HIS A 64 11.84 6.69 10.86
CA HIS A 64 12.89 6.36 11.81
C HIS A 64 13.62 7.67 12.13
N LEU A 65 13.32 8.24 13.30
CA LEU A 65 13.82 9.55 13.72
C LEU A 65 15.13 9.43 14.51
N ALA A 66 15.78 10.58 14.76
CA ALA A 66 17.06 10.67 15.45
C ALA A 66 17.08 9.88 16.78
N ALA A 67 18.06 8.98 16.90
CA ALA A 67 18.24 8.14 18.08
C ALA A 67 18.92 8.91 19.22
N HIS A 68 18.98 8.28 20.40
CA HIS A 68 19.54 8.78 21.66
C HIS A 68 18.63 9.72 22.46
N ARG A 69 18.74 9.62 23.79
CA ARG A 69 17.84 10.28 24.75
C ARG A 69 17.82 11.79 24.61
N ASN A 70 18.98 12.41 24.43
CA ASN A 70 19.11 13.87 24.42
C ASN A 70 18.71 14.52 23.08
N ASN A 71 18.43 13.73 22.05
CA ASN A 71 18.24 14.23 20.69
C ASN A 71 16.77 14.56 20.37
N VAL A 72 16.05 15.16 21.33
CA VAL A 72 14.64 15.54 21.14
C VAL A 72 14.52 16.57 20.01
N LYS A 73 15.42 17.56 20.00
CA LYS A 73 15.42 18.61 18.97
C LYS A 73 15.61 18.04 17.57
N GLU A 74 16.56 17.13 17.38
CA GLU A 74 16.83 16.48 16.10
C GLU A 74 15.65 15.61 15.65
N ARG A 75 14.90 14.99 16.58
CA ARG A 75 13.65 14.27 16.22
C ARG A 75 12.57 15.22 15.70
N LEU A 76 12.44 16.40 16.29
CA LEU A 76 11.52 17.43 15.80
C LEU A 76 11.95 17.94 14.42
N GLU A 77 13.24 18.20 14.21
CA GLU A 77 13.79 18.59 12.90
C GLU A 77 13.60 17.51 11.83
N ASP A 78 13.79 16.22 12.17
CA ASP A 78 13.51 15.10 11.27
C ASP A 78 12.03 15.05 10.88
N TYR A 79 11.12 15.25 11.85
CA TYR A 79 9.68 15.30 11.61
C TYR A 79 9.28 16.45 10.68
N ASP A 80 9.75 17.67 10.95
CA ASP A 80 9.50 18.85 10.12
C ASP A 80 10.03 18.66 8.71
N THR A 81 11.21 18.04 8.58
CA THR A 81 11.81 17.72 7.28
C THR A 81 10.96 16.73 6.48
N ILE A 82 10.38 15.70 7.13
CA ILE A 82 9.47 14.75 6.47
C ILE A 82 8.22 15.49 5.96
N LEU A 83 7.62 16.35 6.78
CA LEU A 83 6.46 17.15 6.38
C LEU A 83 6.76 18.08 5.20
N ALA A 84 7.90 18.77 5.24
CA ALA A 84 8.24 19.81 4.27
C ALA A 84 8.73 19.28 2.91
N THR A 85 8.97 17.97 2.75
CA THR A 85 9.64 17.43 1.55
C THR A 85 8.86 16.34 0.82
N GLN A 86 7.77 15.82 1.40
CA GLN A 86 6.95 14.80 0.73
C GLN A 86 5.74 15.44 0.07
N PHE A 87 5.82 15.54 -1.25
CA PHE A 87 4.78 16.10 -2.09
C PHE A 87 4.15 15.05 -3.01
N PHE A 88 2.84 15.14 -3.24
CA PHE A 88 2.08 14.22 -4.07
C PHE A 88 1.49 14.92 -5.30
N LYS A 89 1.14 14.16 -6.34
CA LYS A 89 0.68 14.71 -7.64
C LYS A 89 -0.79 15.11 -7.66
N ASP A 90 -1.38 15.35 -6.49
CA ASP A 90 -2.78 15.70 -6.34
C ASP A 90 -2.91 17.13 -5.82
N ASN A 91 -3.38 18.06 -6.66
CA ASN A 91 -3.43 19.48 -6.30
C ASN A 91 -4.34 19.76 -5.08
N ASP A 92 -5.33 18.89 -4.82
CA ASP A 92 -6.21 19.04 -3.66
C ASP A 92 -5.60 18.41 -2.38
N THR A 93 -4.49 17.67 -2.51
CA THR A 93 -3.87 16.87 -1.43
C THR A 93 -2.41 16.60 -1.77
N ASP A 94 -1.63 17.67 -1.84
CA ASP A 94 -0.23 17.60 -2.25
C ASP A 94 0.72 17.42 -1.06
N ASN A 95 0.30 17.66 0.18
CA ASN A 95 1.09 17.41 1.40
C ASN A 95 0.55 16.25 2.24
N ILE A 96 1.36 15.80 3.22
CA ILE A 96 0.97 14.73 4.15
C ILE A 96 -0.30 15.09 4.93
N LEU A 97 -0.37 16.31 5.47
CA LEU A 97 -1.46 16.72 6.38
C LEU A 97 -2.75 17.10 5.65
N ASP A 98 -2.76 17.14 4.31
CA ASP A 98 -3.96 17.44 3.51
C ASP A 98 -4.87 16.20 3.32
N HIS A 99 -4.46 15.04 3.84
CA HIS A 99 -5.22 13.80 3.72
C HIS A 99 -6.28 13.70 4.82
N ASP A 100 -7.44 13.18 4.47
CA ASP A 100 -8.58 12.97 5.38
C ASP A 100 -8.20 12.09 6.58
N MET A 101 -7.36 11.07 6.37
CA MET A 101 -6.82 10.21 7.41
C MET A 101 -5.30 10.09 7.29
N VAL A 102 -4.59 10.52 8.32
CA VAL A 102 -3.13 10.45 8.40
C VAL A 102 -2.73 9.48 9.48
N PHE A 103 -2.05 8.39 9.13
CA PHE A 103 -1.43 7.46 10.06
C PHE A 103 0.06 7.73 10.11
N TRP A 104 0.60 7.99 11.30
CA TRP A 104 2.03 8.21 11.51
C TRP A 104 2.58 7.14 12.44
N LEU A 105 3.57 6.38 11.97
CA LEU A 105 4.12 5.25 12.69
C LEU A 105 5.62 5.07 12.48
N GLY A 106 6.21 4.15 13.23
CA GLY A 106 7.60 3.71 13.07
C GLY A 106 8.41 3.81 14.36
N ASP A 107 9.72 3.85 14.22
CA ASP A 107 10.66 4.09 15.32
C ASP A 107 10.87 5.59 15.49
N LEU A 108 9.96 6.22 16.25
CA LEU A 108 10.01 7.65 16.55
C LEU A 108 11.13 7.97 17.56
N ASN A 109 11.72 6.96 18.20
CA ASN A 109 12.93 7.06 19.03
C ASN A 109 12.85 7.98 20.26
N PHE A 110 11.66 8.44 20.65
CA PHE A 110 11.45 9.16 21.91
C PHE A 110 11.68 8.26 23.13
N ARG A 111 12.15 8.85 24.23
CA ARG A 111 12.57 8.13 25.44
C ARG A 111 11.75 8.56 26.65
N VAL A 112 11.93 7.83 27.75
CA VAL A 112 11.41 8.19 29.07
C VAL A 112 12.44 9.05 29.80
N ASP A 113 12.01 10.22 30.26
CA ASP A 113 12.83 11.13 31.05
C ASP A 113 12.62 10.98 32.57
N ASP A 114 13.42 11.70 33.35
CA ASP A 114 13.33 11.82 34.82
C ASP A 114 13.38 10.54 35.68
N PHE A 115 13.58 9.37 35.07
CA PHE A 115 13.78 8.10 35.78
C PHE A 115 15.15 7.48 35.51
N SER A 116 15.70 6.82 36.53
CA SER A 116 16.80 5.86 36.42
C SER A 116 16.32 4.55 35.78
N ARG A 117 17.26 3.72 35.31
CA ARG A 117 16.92 2.41 34.73
C ARG A 117 16.21 1.52 35.74
N GLU A 118 16.69 1.52 36.98
CA GLU A 118 16.19 0.70 38.08
C GLU A 118 14.75 1.09 38.45
N GLU A 119 14.44 2.40 38.44
CA GLU A 119 13.08 2.88 38.66
C GLU A 119 12.14 2.48 37.52
N VAL A 120 12.58 2.61 36.25
CA VAL A 120 11.80 2.18 35.09
C VAL A 120 11.51 0.67 35.16
N GLU A 121 12.52 -0.16 35.40
CA GLU A 121 12.35 -1.61 35.53
C GLU A 121 11.41 -1.99 36.70
N SER A 122 11.47 -1.27 37.82
CA SER A 122 10.55 -1.45 38.96
C SER A 122 9.08 -1.17 38.58
N HIS A 123 8.82 -0.12 37.81
CA HIS A 123 7.49 0.19 37.30
C HIS A 123 7.00 -0.84 36.28
N ILE A 124 7.88 -1.29 35.37
CA ILE A 124 7.58 -2.35 34.40
C ILE A 124 7.20 -3.65 35.11
N ALA A 125 7.98 -4.07 36.12
CA ALA A 125 7.70 -5.30 36.89
C ALA A 125 6.32 -5.26 37.58
N LYS A 126 5.87 -4.07 37.98
CA LYS A 126 4.55 -3.85 38.59
C LYS A 126 3.43 -3.62 37.56
N LYS A 127 3.77 -3.55 36.26
CA LYS A 127 2.86 -3.17 35.16
C LYS A 127 2.20 -1.80 35.37
N LEU A 128 2.93 -0.87 36.01
CA LEU A 128 2.51 0.50 36.26
C LEU A 128 3.16 1.42 35.24
N TYR A 129 2.52 1.56 34.07
CA TYR A 129 3.11 2.33 32.96
C TYR A 129 2.76 3.82 32.99
N ASP A 130 1.60 4.20 33.53
CA ASP A 130 1.13 5.59 33.49
C ASP A 130 2.14 6.61 34.08
N PRO A 131 2.81 6.36 35.23
CA PRO A 131 3.84 7.28 35.74
C PRO A 131 5.05 7.45 34.81
N LEU A 132 5.39 6.41 34.04
CA LEU A 132 6.46 6.48 33.05
C LEU A 132 6.00 7.24 31.80
N LEU A 133 4.74 7.07 31.40
CA LEU A 133 4.14 7.76 30.26
C LEU A 133 3.99 9.27 30.51
N GLU A 134 3.78 9.69 31.76
CA GLU A 134 3.84 11.12 32.15
C GLU A 134 5.21 11.76 31.87
N LYS A 135 6.26 10.94 31.75
CA LYS A 135 7.64 11.34 31.44
C LYS A 135 8.09 10.88 30.05
N ASP A 136 7.17 10.40 29.21
CA ASP A 136 7.48 10.05 27.82
C ASP A 136 7.66 11.32 26.99
N GLN A 137 8.83 11.44 26.35
CA GLN A 137 9.18 12.64 25.59
C GLN A 137 8.22 12.91 24.41
N LEU A 138 7.67 11.87 23.75
CA LEU A 138 6.72 12.09 22.65
C LEU A 138 5.42 12.70 23.19
N LEU A 139 4.85 12.11 24.23
CA LEU A 139 3.62 12.62 24.86
C LEU A 139 3.80 14.04 25.38
N ASP A 140 4.94 14.37 25.98
CA ASP A 140 5.26 15.74 26.41
C ASP A 140 5.38 16.71 25.21
N CYS A 141 6.06 16.32 24.13
CA CYS A 141 6.15 17.15 22.92
C CYS A 141 4.78 17.37 22.27
N MET A 142 3.92 16.35 22.20
CA MET A 142 2.55 16.47 21.69
C MET A 142 1.70 17.39 22.56
N LYS A 143 1.80 17.26 23.89
CA LYS A 143 1.10 18.14 24.85
C LYS A 143 1.52 19.61 24.73
N LYS A 144 2.78 19.85 24.34
CA LYS A 144 3.33 21.19 24.05
C LYS A 144 3.10 21.63 22.61
N GLU A 145 2.36 20.85 21.81
CA GLU A 145 2.04 21.11 20.41
C GLU A 145 3.29 21.29 19.52
N LEU A 146 4.40 20.62 19.85
CA LEU A 146 5.66 20.71 19.09
C LEU A 146 5.74 19.71 17.93
N ILE A 147 4.94 18.65 17.95
CA ILE A 147 4.95 17.56 16.97
C ILE A 147 3.57 16.90 16.94
N LEU A 148 3.16 16.40 15.78
CA LEU A 148 1.93 15.60 15.60
C LEU A 148 0.70 16.28 16.24
N VAL A 149 0.57 17.59 16.03
CA VAL A 149 -0.57 18.38 16.53
C VAL A 149 -1.88 17.78 16.03
N ASN A 150 -2.87 17.65 16.92
CA ASN A 150 -4.16 16.99 16.71
C ASN A 150 -4.15 15.47 16.51
N PHE A 151 -2.97 14.82 16.45
CA PHE A 151 -2.93 13.36 16.38
C PHE A 151 -3.39 12.74 17.70
N LYS A 152 -4.05 11.59 17.57
CA LYS A 152 -4.48 10.70 18.64
C LYS A 152 -3.52 9.50 18.70
N GLU A 153 -3.28 9.00 19.90
CA GLU A 153 -2.60 7.74 20.15
C GLU A 153 -3.44 6.91 21.13
N GLY A 154 -3.50 5.60 20.95
CA GLY A 154 -4.18 4.71 21.89
C GLY A 154 -3.48 4.65 23.23
N HIS A 155 -4.25 4.33 24.27
CA HIS A 155 -3.67 4.12 25.60
C HIS A 155 -2.68 2.93 25.59
N ILE A 156 -1.43 3.21 25.93
CA ILE A 156 -0.35 2.21 25.96
C ILE A 156 -0.51 1.33 27.20
N LYS A 157 -0.85 0.06 26.98
CA LYS A 157 -1.03 -0.96 28.04
C LYS A 157 0.03 -2.07 27.99
N PHE A 158 1.12 -1.83 27.28
CA PHE A 158 2.21 -2.79 27.04
C PHE A 158 3.55 -2.19 27.49
N PRO A 159 4.55 -3.02 27.87
CA PRO A 159 5.82 -2.52 28.38
C PRO A 159 6.64 -1.84 27.28
N PRO A 160 7.69 -1.07 27.63
CA PRO A 160 8.58 -0.45 26.66
C PRO A 160 9.15 -1.44 25.64
N THR A 161 9.19 -1.04 24.38
CA THR A 161 9.53 -1.91 23.24
C THR A 161 11.02 -1.93 22.90
N TYR A 162 11.80 -1.07 23.55
CA TYR A 162 13.24 -0.92 23.37
C TYR A 162 13.91 -0.71 24.73
N LYS A 163 15.15 -1.14 24.99
CA LYS A 163 16.05 -1.96 24.16
C LYS A 163 16.23 -3.34 24.78
N PHE A 164 16.12 -4.38 23.98
CA PHE A 164 16.30 -5.78 24.41
C PHE A 164 17.64 -6.37 23.97
N ASP A 165 18.11 -7.37 24.70
CA ASP A 165 19.16 -8.26 24.21
C ASP A 165 18.55 -9.23 23.19
N LYS A 166 19.15 -9.31 22.00
CA LYS A 166 18.66 -10.16 20.91
C LYS A 166 18.57 -11.62 21.33
N GLY A 167 17.48 -12.28 20.94
CA GLY A 167 17.13 -13.64 21.32
C GLY A 167 16.48 -13.77 22.70
N THR A 168 16.18 -12.66 23.39
CA THR A 168 15.64 -12.66 24.75
C THR A 168 14.56 -11.60 24.97
N ASP A 169 13.97 -11.62 26.18
CA ASP A 169 13.10 -10.57 26.74
C ASP A 169 13.79 -9.76 27.85
N ILE A 170 15.13 -9.81 27.90
CA ILE A 170 15.93 -9.09 28.88
C ILE A 170 16.27 -7.70 28.32
N TYR A 171 16.01 -6.65 29.10
CA TYR A 171 16.38 -5.28 28.74
C TYR A 171 17.90 -5.08 28.82
N ASP A 172 18.46 -4.51 27.76
CA ASP A 172 19.88 -4.20 27.47
C ASP A 172 20.87 -4.47 28.61
N SER A 173 21.48 -5.67 28.62
CA SER A 173 22.54 -6.04 29.57
C SER A 173 23.93 -5.56 29.14
N SER A 174 24.02 -4.89 27.98
CA SER A 174 25.25 -4.29 27.48
C SER A 174 25.77 -3.17 28.40
N GLN A 175 27.03 -2.77 28.19
CA GLN A 175 27.64 -1.67 28.95
C GLN A 175 26.87 -0.33 28.84
N GLN A 176 26.09 -0.13 27.78
CA GLN A 176 25.30 1.09 27.61
C GLN A 176 24.12 1.17 28.58
N ARG A 177 23.62 0.02 29.06
CA ARG A 177 22.47 -0.11 29.98
C ARG A 177 21.35 0.88 29.64
N ARG A 178 20.87 0.85 28.40
CA ARG A 178 19.85 1.79 27.93
C ARG A 178 18.59 1.66 28.78
N VAL A 179 18.07 2.79 29.21
CA VAL A 179 16.77 2.87 29.91
C VAL A 179 15.68 2.38 28.94
N PRO A 180 14.78 1.47 29.37
CA PRO A 180 13.67 1.03 28.54
C PRO A 180 12.78 2.21 28.08
N ALA A 181 12.35 2.21 26.82
CA ALA A 181 11.52 3.27 26.21
C ALA A 181 10.53 2.75 25.16
N TRP A 182 9.42 3.47 24.97
CA TRP A 182 8.46 3.28 23.87
C TRP A 182 8.92 4.06 22.64
N CYS A 183 9.92 3.51 21.95
CA CYS A 183 10.44 4.09 20.71
C CYS A 183 9.48 3.89 19.52
N ASP A 184 8.75 2.77 19.51
CA ASP A 184 7.93 2.30 18.40
C ASP A 184 6.46 2.70 18.62
N ARG A 185 5.90 3.55 17.75
CA ARG A 185 4.61 4.23 18.00
C ARG A 185 3.69 4.18 16.78
N ILE A 186 2.38 4.26 17.02
CA ILE A 186 1.34 4.35 15.98
C ILE A 186 0.31 5.40 16.39
N LEU A 187 0.27 6.50 15.65
CA LEU A 187 -0.61 7.63 15.86
C LEU A 187 -1.47 7.86 14.62
N TRP A 188 -2.59 8.55 14.80
CA TRP A 188 -3.44 8.93 13.67
C TRP A 188 -4.09 10.30 13.86
N ASN A 189 -4.37 10.98 12.76
CA ASN A 189 -5.20 12.18 12.72
C ASN A 189 -6.31 11.98 11.69
N VAL A 190 -7.46 12.59 11.94
CA VAL A 190 -8.62 12.59 11.04
C VAL A 190 -9.04 14.03 10.85
N ASP A 191 -9.13 14.48 9.60
CA ASP A 191 -9.75 15.76 9.30
C ASP A 191 -11.28 15.61 9.34
N GLU A 192 -11.87 16.00 10.46
CA GLU A 192 -13.31 15.96 10.68
C GLU A 192 -14.06 17.03 9.84
N ALA A 193 -13.35 18.03 9.30
CA ALA A 193 -13.96 19.16 8.59
C ALA A 193 -14.23 18.90 7.10
N THR A 194 -13.62 17.86 6.50
CA THR A 194 -13.66 17.67 5.04
C THR A 194 -15.00 17.13 4.53
N PHE A 195 -15.82 16.49 5.37
CA PHE A 195 -17.02 15.79 4.93
C PHE A 195 -18.31 16.32 5.56
N VAL A 196 -19.00 17.21 4.84
CA VAL A 196 -20.37 17.60 5.18
C VAL A 196 -21.28 16.38 5.00
N ASN A 197 -21.86 15.87 6.09
CA ASN A 197 -22.79 14.73 6.15
C ASN A 197 -22.17 13.33 5.92
N VAL A 198 -20.88 13.12 6.19
CA VAL A 198 -20.30 11.77 6.29
C VAL A 198 -19.55 11.66 7.62
N ASP A 199 -19.98 10.75 8.49
CA ASP A 199 -19.22 10.40 9.68
C ASP A 199 -17.97 9.63 9.26
N ILE A 200 -16.85 10.32 9.09
CA ILE A 200 -15.56 9.67 8.99
C ILE A 200 -15.06 9.42 10.40
N THR A 201 -15.01 8.15 10.79
CA THR A 201 -14.56 7.73 12.11
C THR A 201 -13.38 6.78 11.99
N VAL A 202 -12.44 6.93 12.91
CA VAL A 202 -11.30 6.03 13.08
C VAL A 202 -11.29 5.59 14.53
N GLU A 203 -11.59 4.31 14.77
CA GLU A 203 -11.54 3.70 16.09
C GLU A 203 -10.37 2.73 16.14
N GLN A 204 -9.47 2.91 17.11
CA GLN A 204 -8.40 1.94 17.35
C GLN A 204 -8.91 0.84 18.29
N THR A 205 -9.10 -0.36 17.75
CA THR A 205 -9.64 -1.53 18.47
C THR A 205 -8.57 -2.33 19.20
N ARG A 206 -7.30 -2.21 18.78
CA ARG A 206 -6.16 -2.88 19.43
C ARG A 206 -4.90 -2.03 19.33
N TYR A 207 -4.19 -1.90 20.45
CA TYR A 207 -2.84 -1.33 20.49
C TYR A 207 -1.96 -2.12 21.46
N THR A 208 -0.95 -2.83 20.94
CA THR A 208 -0.13 -3.75 21.74
C THR A 208 1.24 -4.02 21.14
N SER A 209 2.15 -4.62 21.91
CA SER A 209 3.43 -5.15 21.43
C SER A 209 3.46 -6.68 21.46
N LEU A 210 4.22 -7.29 20.56
CA LEU A 210 4.44 -8.74 20.52
C LEU A 210 5.79 -9.09 21.16
N ILE A 211 5.75 -9.48 22.43
CA ILE A 211 6.96 -9.75 23.22
C ILE A 211 7.68 -11.02 22.74
N GLU A 212 6.94 -11.98 22.20
CA GLU A 212 7.42 -13.29 21.77
C GLU A 212 8.40 -13.25 20.58
N TYR A 213 8.49 -12.12 19.88
CA TYR A 213 9.47 -11.91 18.80
C TYR A 213 10.77 -11.36 19.38
N THR A 214 11.87 -12.09 19.19
CA THR A 214 13.14 -11.81 19.87
C THR A 214 14.32 -11.58 18.93
N ASP A 215 14.13 -11.63 17.60
CA ASP A 215 15.21 -11.45 16.62
C ASP A 215 15.83 -10.04 16.60
N SER A 216 15.08 -9.06 17.10
CA SER A 216 15.47 -7.65 17.17
C SER A 216 15.65 -7.21 18.62
N ASP A 217 16.39 -6.11 18.82
CA ASP A 217 16.44 -5.38 20.09
C ASP A 217 15.21 -4.47 20.31
N HIS A 218 14.28 -4.47 19.35
CA HIS A 218 12.94 -3.89 19.45
C HIS A 218 11.86 -4.98 19.40
N LYS A 219 10.71 -4.73 20.05
CA LYS A 219 9.53 -5.59 19.96
C LYS A 219 8.50 -5.02 18.97
N PRO A 220 7.94 -5.83 18.05
CA PRO A 220 6.93 -5.36 17.11
C PRO A 220 5.72 -4.73 17.80
N VAL A 221 5.22 -3.61 17.28
CA VAL A 221 4.00 -2.94 17.74
C VAL A 221 2.89 -3.12 16.71
N ILE A 222 1.67 -3.40 17.18
CA ILE A 222 0.47 -3.61 16.38
C ILE A 222 -0.59 -2.59 16.78
N GLY A 223 -1.13 -1.90 15.78
CA GLY A 223 -2.37 -1.14 15.84
C GLY A 223 -3.42 -1.79 14.93
N THR A 224 -4.63 -2.02 15.42
CA THR A 224 -5.79 -2.41 14.60
C THR A 224 -6.83 -1.30 14.67
N PHE A 225 -7.38 -0.96 13.52
CA PHE A 225 -8.30 0.16 13.37
C PHE A 225 -9.53 -0.23 12.57
N ASP A 226 -10.69 0.23 13.01
CA ASP A 226 -11.92 0.25 12.24
C ASP A 226 -12.06 1.64 11.62
N LEU A 227 -12.08 1.69 10.28
CA LEU A 227 -12.14 2.92 9.50
C LEU A 227 -13.49 3.01 8.80
N GLN A 228 -14.27 4.03 9.14
CA GLN A 228 -15.43 4.38 8.36
C GLN A 228 -15.01 5.29 7.22
N VAL A 229 -15.14 4.77 6.00
CA VAL A 229 -14.85 5.51 4.76
C VAL A 229 -16.15 5.80 4.03
N CYS A 230 -16.12 6.74 3.08
CA CYS A 230 -17.27 7.03 2.24
C CYS A 230 -17.86 5.74 1.67
N ALA A 231 -19.20 5.63 1.75
CA ALA A 231 -19.91 4.57 1.06
C ALA A 231 -19.48 4.61 -0.41
N HIS A 232 -19.04 3.47 -0.93
CA HIS A 232 -18.45 3.33 -2.25
C HIS A 232 -19.27 4.10 -3.30
N PRO A 233 -18.73 5.17 -3.91
CA PRO A 233 -19.38 5.73 -5.07
C PRO A 233 -19.17 4.73 -6.20
N VAL A 234 -20.30 4.31 -6.75
CA VAL A 234 -20.48 3.74 -8.10
C VAL A 234 -20.12 2.26 -8.26
N SER A 235 -21.03 1.41 -7.78
CA SER A 235 -21.57 0.43 -8.72
C SER A 235 -22.35 1.22 -9.77
N PRO A 236 -22.01 1.13 -11.06
CA PRO A 236 -20.99 0.25 -11.64
C PRO A 236 -19.58 0.87 -11.71
N ALA A 237 -18.57 0.00 -11.69
CA ALA A 237 -17.16 0.36 -11.96
C ALA A 237 -17.03 1.29 -13.17
N ILE A 238 -16.08 2.23 -13.12
CA ILE A 238 -15.89 3.24 -14.17
C ILE A 238 -15.72 2.56 -15.52
N VAL A 239 -14.94 1.48 -15.60
CA VAL A 239 -14.82 0.64 -16.81
C VAL A 239 -15.44 -0.73 -16.56
N THR A 240 -16.39 -1.10 -17.42
CA THR A 240 -17.02 -2.42 -17.44
C THR A 240 -16.65 -3.17 -18.71
N PHE A 241 -16.14 -4.40 -18.57
CA PHE A 241 -15.79 -5.27 -19.69
C PHE A 241 -16.97 -6.15 -20.13
N TYR A 242 -17.16 -6.28 -21.44
CA TYR A 242 -18.13 -7.15 -22.09
C TYR A 242 -17.34 -8.12 -22.98
N LEU A 243 -17.21 -9.35 -22.52
CA LEU A 243 -16.23 -10.29 -23.05
C LEU A 243 -16.89 -11.54 -23.60
N PRO A 244 -16.30 -12.18 -24.63
CA PRO A 244 -16.65 -13.54 -24.98
C PRO A 244 -16.28 -14.49 -23.83
N CYS A 245 -16.90 -15.67 -23.80
CA CYS A 245 -16.61 -16.67 -22.77
C CYS A 245 -15.18 -17.23 -22.84
N LYS A 246 -14.51 -17.12 -23.99
CA LYS A 246 -13.15 -17.63 -24.25
C LYS A 246 -12.38 -16.68 -25.15
N LEU A 247 -11.07 -16.58 -24.91
CA LEU A 247 -10.10 -15.94 -25.79
C LEU A 247 -9.08 -16.99 -26.27
N TYR A 248 -8.38 -16.71 -27.36
CA TYR A 248 -7.47 -17.67 -27.98
C TYR A 248 -6.10 -17.08 -28.29
N ILE A 249 -5.04 -17.84 -27.99
CA ILE A 249 -3.65 -17.36 -28.08
C ILE A 249 -3.12 -17.18 -29.51
N ASN A 250 -3.68 -17.89 -30.48
CA ASN A 250 -3.14 -17.97 -31.85
C ASN A 250 -3.85 -17.07 -32.86
N GLN A 251 -4.73 -16.18 -32.39
CA GLN A 251 -5.55 -15.33 -33.24
C GLN A 251 -5.80 -13.98 -32.58
N GLU A 252 -6.33 -13.05 -33.36
CA GLU A 252 -6.86 -11.81 -32.83
C GLU A 252 -8.17 -12.10 -32.09
N ASN A 253 -8.40 -11.39 -30.99
CA ASN A 253 -9.64 -11.50 -30.24
C ASN A 253 -10.29 -10.14 -30.12
N GLU A 254 -11.58 -10.07 -30.39
CA GLU A 254 -12.35 -8.85 -30.19
C GLU A 254 -12.94 -8.82 -28.78
N ILE A 255 -12.69 -7.73 -28.05
CA ILE A 255 -13.32 -7.44 -26.77
C ILE A 255 -14.06 -6.12 -26.83
N ARG A 256 -15.01 -5.92 -25.92
CA ARG A 256 -15.67 -4.63 -25.74
C ARG A 256 -15.56 -4.18 -24.29
N TYR A 257 -15.41 -2.88 -24.09
CA TYR A 257 -15.53 -2.27 -22.77
C TYR A 257 -16.34 -0.98 -22.86
N LYS A 258 -17.00 -0.59 -21.77
CA LYS A 258 -17.69 0.69 -21.65
C LYS A 258 -17.10 1.47 -20.49
N MET A 259 -16.81 2.73 -20.72
CA MET A 259 -16.42 3.67 -19.67
C MET A 259 -17.61 4.59 -19.34
N ASN A 260 -17.94 4.71 -18.06
CA ASN A 260 -18.93 5.66 -17.58
C ASN A 260 -18.31 7.06 -17.53
N LYS A 261 -19.10 8.09 -17.85
CA LYS A 261 -18.66 9.48 -17.71
C LYS A 261 -18.43 9.80 -16.23
N ASP A 262 -17.26 10.35 -15.94
CA ASP A 262 -16.86 10.79 -14.61
C ASP A 262 -16.43 12.26 -14.70
N LYS A 263 -16.77 13.07 -13.69
CA LYS A 263 -16.45 14.51 -13.70
C LYS A 263 -14.96 14.80 -13.50
N LYS A 264 -14.23 13.87 -12.88
CA LYS A 264 -12.82 14.02 -12.51
C LYS A 264 -11.89 13.20 -13.41
N ARG A 265 -12.42 12.30 -14.25
CA ARG A 265 -11.64 11.33 -15.03
C ARG A 265 -12.13 11.22 -16.47
N SER A 266 -11.18 11.36 -17.39
CA SER A 266 -11.36 11.12 -18.83
C SER A 266 -10.40 10.05 -19.30
N SER A 267 -10.79 9.30 -20.33
CA SER A 267 -9.87 8.31 -20.91
C SER A 267 -8.74 8.98 -21.70
N SER A 268 -7.55 8.43 -21.57
CA SER A 268 -6.34 8.86 -22.28
C SER A 268 -5.93 7.84 -23.33
N SER A 269 -5.26 8.29 -24.40
CA SER A 269 -4.62 7.37 -25.37
C SER A 269 -3.42 6.63 -24.79
N TRP A 270 -2.98 7.02 -23.59
CA TRP A 270 -1.93 6.36 -22.83
C TRP A 270 -2.47 5.47 -21.72
N ASP A 271 -3.78 5.49 -21.46
CA ASP A 271 -4.41 4.45 -20.65
C ASP A 271 -4.20 3.10 -21.33
N TRP A 272 -4.25 2.01 -20.57
CA TRP A 272 -3.90 0.70 -21.08
C TRP A 272 -4.72 -0.41 -20.44
N ILE A 273 -4.88 -1.50 -21.18
CA ILE A 273 -5.55 -2.70 -20.73
C ILE A 273 -4.50 -3.80 -20.64
N GLY A 274 -4.21 -4.26 -19.43
CA GLY A 274 -3.29 -5.36 -19.19
C GLY A 274 -4.03 -6.70 -19.12
N LEU A 275 -3.34 -7.76 -19.56
CA LEU A 275 -3.74 -9.15 -19.40
C LEU A 275 -2.97 -9.75 -18.21
N TYR A 276 -3.70 -10.19 -17.19
CA TYR A 276 -3.14 -10.64 -15.93
C TYR A 276 -3.52 -12.09 -15.68
N LYS A 277 -2.57 -12.92 -15.28
CA LYS A 277 -2.86 -14.30 -14.86
C LYS A 277 -3.73 -14.30 -13.60
N GLU A 278 -4.58 -15.31 -13.41
CA GLU A 278 -5.50 -15.42 -12.27
C GLU A 278 -4.82 -15.19 -10.90
N ASP A 279 -3.58 -15.63 -10.73
CA ASP A 279 -2.79 -15.56 -9.49
C ASP A 279 -1.96 -14.26 -9.33
N PHE A 280 -2.12 -13.24 -10.19
CA PHE A 280 -1.29 -12.03 -10.15
C PHE A 280 -1.31 -11.30 -8.79
N THR A 281 -0.15 -10.89 -8.29
CA THR A 281 -0.04 -10.33 -6.93
C THR A 281 0.14 -8.82 -6.88
N HIS A 282 0.31 -8.16 -8.03
CA HIS A 282 0.59 -6.73 -8.15
C HIS A 282 0.18 -6.19 -9.53
N LEU A 283 -0.26 -4.93 -9.62
CA LEU A 283 -0.73 -4.31 -10.89
C LEU A 283 0.38 -4.16 -11.96
N ARG A 284 1.64 -4.29 -11.59
CA ARG A 284 2.76 -4.32 -12.55
C ARG A 284 3.18 -5.72 -13.02
N LYS A 285 2.49 -6.77 -12.54
CA LYS A 285 2.73 -8.16 -12.94
C LYS A 285 1.69 -8.61 -13.97
N TYR A 286 1.57 -7.88 -15.07
CA TYR A 286 0.81 -8.31 -16.24
C TYR A 286 1.68 -9.17 -17.16
N GLU A 287 1.06 -10.06 -17.95
CA GLU A 287 1.75 -10.83 -18.99
C GLU A 287 1.97 -9.99 -20.26
N SER A 288 0.96 -9.21 -20.63
CA SER A 288 0.99 -8.34 -21.81
C SER A 288 -0.03 -7.21 -21.67
N TYR A 289 -0.01 -6.25 -22.59
CA TYR A 289 -0.92 -5.12 -22.57
C TYR A 289 -1.19 -4.56 -23.97
N THR A 290 -2.22 -3.73 -24.06
CA THR A 290 -2.51 -2.86 -25.19
C THR A 290 -2.94 -1.48 -24.69
N TYR A 291 -2.74 -0.44 -25.48
CA TYR A 291 -3.29 0.87 -25.16
C TYR A 291 -4.82 0.90 -25.33
N ALA A 292 -5.49 1.59 -24.42
CA ALA A 292 -6.91 1.89 -24.49
C ALA A 292 -7.15 3.02 -25.51
N LYS A 293 -8.42 3.17 -25.92
CA LYS A 293 -8.83 4.29 -26.77
C LYS A 293 -9.21 5.50 -25.91
N ALA A 294 -8.73 6.67 -26.32
CA ALA A 294 -9.19 7.95 -25.78
C ALA A 294 -10.66 8.22 -26.14
N ASN A 295 -11.29 9.10 -25.36
CA ASN A 295 -12.72 9.46 -25.45
C ASN A 295 -13.66 8.24 -25.40
N ALA A 296 -13.28 7.18 -24.67
CA ALA A 296 -14.07 5.98 -24.45
C ALA A 296 -15.40 6.29 -23.76
N GLU A 297 -15.43 7.28 -22.88
CA GLU A 297 -16.61 7.76 -22.14
C GLU A 297 -17.70 8.38 -23.05
N ASP A 298 -17.34 8.80 -24.27
CA ASP A 298 -18.28 9.35 -25.25
C ASP A 298 -18.86 8.28 -26.19
N LYS A 299 -18.32 7.06 -26.16
CA LYS A 299 -18.81 5.96 -27.00
C LYS A 299 -20.05 5.31 -26.37
N LYS A 300 -21.24 5.73 -26.79
CA LYS A 300 -22.53 5.20 -26.29
C LYS A 300 -22.61 3.67 -26.23
N ASN A 301 -22.09 2.98 -27.24
CA ASN A 301 -22.11 1.52 -27.37
C ASN A 301 -20.86 0.85 -26.79
N GLY A 302 -19.99 1.59 -26.09
CA GLY A 302 -18.68 1.15 -25.67
C GLY A 302 -17.63 1.20 -26.78
N VAL A 303 -16.42 0.80 -26.42
CA VAL A 303 -15.26 0.69 -27.30
C VAL A 303 -15.05 -0.78 -27.63
N THR A 304 -15.00 -1.09 -28.92
CA THR A 304 -14.49 -2.37 -29.41
C THR A 304 -12.98 -2.27 -29.57
N LEU A 305 -12.26 -3.27 -29.05
CA LEU A 305 -10.81 -3.35 -29.10
C LEU A 305 -10.37 -4.75 -29.55
N THR A 306 -9.45 -4.79 -30.51
CA THR A 306 -8.83 -6.03 -30.96
C THR A 306 -7.57 -6.28 -30.14
N LEU A 307 -7.54 -7.41 -29.44
CA LEU A 307 -6.34 -7.93 -28.80
C LEU A 307 -5.49 -8.63 -29.86
N SER A 308 -4.31 -8.09 -30.12
CA SER A 308 -3.40 -8.61 -31.14
C SER A 308 -2.87 -9.99 -30.77
N ARG A 309 -2.38 -10.74 -31.77
CA ARG A 309 -1.68 -12.01 -31.54
C ARG A 309 -0.48 -11.86 -30.60
N SER A 310 0.24 -10.74 -30.69
CA SER A 310 1.38 -10.47 -29.81
C SER A 310 0.96 -10.25 -28.35
N MET A 311 -0.17 -9.59 -28.11
CA MET A 311 -0.73 -9.45 -26.76
C MET A 311 -1.18 -10.81 -26.19
N MET A 312 -1.68 -11.68 -27.07
CA MET A 312 -2.21 -12.99 -26.71
C MET A 312 -1.15 -14.10 -26.71
N ALA A 313 0.13 -13.77 -26.90
CA ALA A 313 1.27 -14.70 -26.86
C ALA A 313 1.61 -15.13 -25.42
N VAL A 314 0.61 -15.70 -24.73
CA VAL A 314 0.68 -16.18 -23.34
C VAL A 314 0.40 -17.68 -23.27
N LEU A 315 0.65 -18.30 -22.13
CA LEU A 315 0.26 -19.68 -21.90
C LEU A 315 -1.27 -19.82 -21.78
N PRO A 316 -1.87 -20.94 -22.21
CA PRO A 316 -3.27 -21.22 -21.91
C PRO A 316 -3.53 -21.24 -20.40
N GLY A 317 -4.66 -20.68 -19.97
CA GLY A 317 -4.98 -20.56 -18.55
C GLY A 317 -6.12 -19.58 -18.28
N ASN A 318 -6.25 -19.18 -17.02
CA ASN A 318 -7.25 -18.22 -16.58
C ASN A 318 -6.63 -16.84 -16.37
N TYR A 319 -7.32 -15.81 -16.82
CA TYR A 319 -6.83 -14.44 -16.89
C TYR A 319 -7.90 -13.41 -16.54
N TYR A 320 -7.44 -12.22 -16.16
CA TYR A 320 -8.22 -11.00 -16.04
C TYR A 320 -7.73 -9.97 -17.07
N LEU A 321 -8.66 -9.15 -17.55
CA LEU A 321 -8.35 -7.88 -18.20
C LEU A 321 -8.56 -6.76 -17.19
N CYS A 322 -7.55 -5.92 -17.03
CA CYS A 322 -7.61 -4.77 -16.12
C CYS A 322 -7.36 -3.49 -16.92
N TYR A 323 -8.30 -2.55 -16.87
CA TYR A 323 -8.13 -1.21 -17.41
C TYR A 323 -7.39 -0.35 -16.39
N ILE A 324 -6.22 0.13 -16.76
CA ILE A 324 -5.37 0.99 -15.94
C ILE A 324 -5.31 2.37 -16.60
N SER A 325 -5.69 3.40 -15.85
CA SER A 325 -5.44 4.76 -16.28
C SER A 325 -3.98 5.11 -16.12
N GLN A 326 -3.40 5.75 -17.12
CA GLN A 326 -2.09 6.39 -17.02
C GLN A 326 -2.10 7.44 -15.91
N TYR A 327 -3.23 8.15 -15.75
CA TYR A 327 -3.41 9.08 -14.66
C TYR A 327 -3.40 8.33 -13.33
N LYS A 328 -2.33 8.56 -12.55
CA LYS A 328 -2.11 7.98 -11.22
C LYS A 328 -2.10 6.43 -11.17
N ASP A 329 -1.73 5.74 -12.26
CA ASP A 329 -1.55 4.27 -12.33
C ASP A 329 -2.75 3.48 -11.72
N THR A 330 -3.97 3.95 -12.01
CA THR A 330 -5.18 3.57 -11.27
C THR A 330 -6.01 2.53 -12.02
N LEU A 331 -6.42 1.46 -11.32
CA LEU A 331 -7.35 0.46 -11.84
C LEU A 331 -8.77 1.05 -11.95
N LEU A 332 -9.27 1.24 -13.17
CA LEU A 332 -10.63 1.76 -13.41
C LEU A 332 -11.66 0.65 -13.69
N GLY A 333 -11.21 -0.56 -13.99
CA GLY A 333 -12.08 -1.70 -14.21
C GLY A 333 -11.31 -3.00 -14.29
N MET A 334 -11.91 -4.07 -13.79
CA MET A 334 -11.39 -5.43 -13.86
C MET A 334 -12.48 -6.34 -14.41
N SER A 335 -12.14 -7.22 -15.35
CA SER A 335 -13.09 -8.17 -15.90
C SER A 335 -13.46 -9.27 -14.89
N GLN A 336 -14.50 -10.04 -15.23
CA GLN A 336 -14.62 -11.40 -14.72
C GLN A 336 -13.47 -12.28 -15.20
N LEU A 337 -13.29 -13.45 -14.59
CA LEU A 337 -12.26 -14.41 -14.99
C LEU A 337 -12.54 -14.92 -16.42
N ILE A 338 -11.51 -14.95 -17.25
CA ILE A 338 -11.58 -15.35 -18.66
C ILE A 338 -10.66 -16.55 -18.88
N THR A 339 -11.11 -17.56 -19.60
CA THR A 339 -10.23 -18.66 -20.03
C THR A 339 -9.60 -18.34 -21.39
N VAL A 340 -8.28 -18.34 -21.42
CA VAL A 340 -7.46 -18.21 -22.63
C VAL A 340 -7.03 -19.61 -23.07
N ARG A 341 -7.31 -19.99 -24.32
CA ARG A 341 -7.06 -21.33 -24.87
C ARG A 341 -6.17 -21.31 -26.10
N MET A 342 -5.56 -22.45 -26.40
CA MET A 342 -4.94 -22.68 -27.70
C MET A 342 -5.96 -23.32 -28.65
N ILE A 343 -6.07 -22.80 -29.87
CA ILE A 343 -6.73 -23.52 -30.96
C ILE A 343 -5.73 -24.54 -31.47
N LEU A 344 -5.97 -25.81 -31.16
CA LEU A 344 -5.28 -26.92 -31.81
C LEU A 344 -5.92 -27.11 -33.18
N LEU A 345 -5.24 -26.62 -34.23
CA LEU A 345 -5.48 -27.11 -35.58
C LEU A 345 -4.88 -28.51 -35.64
N PHE A 346 -5.71 -29.54 -35.47
CA PHE A 346 -5.30 -30.89 -35.81
C PHE A 346 -5.14 -30.97 -37.32
N ILE A 347 -3.92 -30.82 -37.82
CA ILE A 347 -3.58 -31.32 -39.17
C ILE A 347 -3.54 -32.84 -39.03
N CYS A 348 -4.64 -33.49 -39.41
CA CYS A 348 -4.72 -34.95 -39.36
C CYS A 348 -4.01 -35.53 -40.59
N THR A 349 -2.69 -35.71 -40.50
CA THR A 349 -1.94 -36.37 -41.58
C THR A 349 -2.20 -37.87 -41.52
N HIS A 350 -3.14 -38.37 -42.31
CA HIS A 350 -3.30 -39.81 -42.50
C HIS A 350 -2.22 -40.30 -43.49
N ILE A 351 -1.20 -40.99 -42.97
CA ILE A 351 -0.19 -41.65 -43.80
C ILE A 351 -0.64 -43.10 -44.01
N TYR A 352 -1.18 -43.39 -45.20
CA TYR A 352 -1.53 -44.76 -45.59
C TYR A 352 -0.33 -45.43 -46.28
N PHE A 353 0.14 -46.55 -45.73
CA PHE A 353 1.09 -47.42 -46.41
C PHE A 353 0.34 -48.46 -47.24
N LYS A 354 0.23 -48.24 -48.55
CA LYS A 354 -0.22 -49.30 -49.47
C LYS A 354 0.98 -50.17 -49.84
N LYS A 355 0.88 -51.47 -49.60
CA LYS A 355 1.88 -52.51 -49.87
C LYS A 355 2.15 -52.64 -51.40
N LYS A 356 2.86 -51.66 -51.99
CA LYS A 356 3.54 -51.63 -53.31
C LYS A 356 3.94 -50.19 -53.72
N GLY A 357 4.70 -49.48 -52.88
CA GLY A 357 5.65 -48.45 -53.36
C GLY A 357 5.13 -47.09 -53.87
N ARG A 358 3.89 -46.66 -53.59
CA ARG A 358 3.46 -45.26 -53.81
C ARG A 358 2.97 -44.63 -52.51
N ILE A 359 3.60 -43.51 -52.15
CA ILE A 359 3.17 -42.62 -51.07
C ILE A 359 2.15 -41.66 -51.67
N ILE A 360 0.94 -41.64 -51.11
CA ILE A 360 -0.05 -40.59 -51.39
C ILE A 360 -0.17 -39.81 -50.08
N ALA A 361 0.29 -38.56 -50.10
CA ALA A 361 0.05 -37.61 -49.02
C ALA A 361 -1.17 -36.78 -49.41
N ASP A 362 -2.24 -36.89 -48.63
CA ASP A 362 -3.42 -36.04 -48.76
C ASP A 362 -3.49 -35.13 -47.53
N CYS A 363 -3.74 -33.84 -47.76
CA CYS A 363 -3.75 -32.81 -46.73
C CYS A 363 -5.14 -32.16 -46.75
N LYS A 364 -5.89 -32.25 -45.65
CA LYS A 364 -7.14 -31.51 -45.44
C LYS A 364 -6.95 -30.45 -44.38
#